data_AF-A0A850LXB7-F1
#
_entry.id   AF-A0A850LXB7-F1
#
_cell.length_a   1.000
_cell.length_b   1.000
_cell.length_c   1.000
_cell.angle_alpha   90.00
_cell.angle_beta   90.00
_cell.angle_gamma   90.00
#
_symmetry.space_group_name_H-M   'P 1'
#
loop_
_entity.id
_entity.type
_entity.pdbx_description
1 polymer ?
#
loop_
_entity_poly.entity_id
_entity_poly.type
_entity_poly.pdbx_seq_one_letter_code
_entity_poly.pdbx_strand_id
1 'polypeptide(L)'
;LRLISEKDREINPEKLYSNLFSEYSFKETMNPNAKGRKILNPYIQNYRTCFMQILFHFYNEKNFTKAKFVLEQMDKLIPENLYPYRSEKTKQKIDEFRKEMESKE
;
A
#
# COMPACT_ATOMS: atom_id res chain seq x y z
N LEU A 1 -3.54 13.82 -12.62
CA LEU A 1 -3.87 13.65 -11.20
C LEU A 1 -2.59 13.48 -10.39
N ARG A 2 -2.24 14.46 -9.53
CA ARG A 2 -1.36 14.19 -8.38
C ARG A 2 -2.29 13.68 -7.29
N LEU A 3 -2.11 12.44 -6.86
CA LEU A 3 -3.04 11.79 -5.94
C LEU A 3 -3.06 12.44 -4.54
N ILE A 4 -2.10 13.31 -4.21
CA ILE A 4 -2.06 14.01 -2.92
C ILE A 4 -1.44 15.41 -3.09
N SER A 5 -2.11 16.42 -2.55
CA SER A 5 -1.61 17.78 -2.34
C SER A 5 -0.81 17.82 -1.03
N GLU A 6 0.37 18.45 -1.00
CA GLU A 6 1.20 18.57 0.22
C GLU A 6 0.46 19.22 1.42
N LYS A 7 -0.66 19.91 1.16
CA LYS A 7 -1.49 20.55 2.19
C LYS A 7 -2.35 19.57 2.99
N ASP A 8 -2.54 18.33 2.53
CA ASP A 8 -3.37 17.31 3.19
C ASP A 8 -2.53 16.29 3.99
N ARG A 9 -1.50 16.76 4.70
CA ARG A 9 -0.57 15.91 5.47
C ARG A 9 -1.20 15.17 6.66
N GLU A 10 -2.41 15.53 7.07
CA GLU A 10 -3.26 14.73 7.95
C GLU A 10 -4.23 13.89 7.10
N ILE A 11 -3.69 12.86 6.47
CA ILE A 11 -4.47 11.93 5.66
C ILE A 11 -5.44 11.20 6.60
N ASN A 12 -6.75 11.43 6.43
CA ASN A 12 -7.78 10.60 7.06
C ASN A 12 -7.65 9.16 6.52
N PRO A 13 -7.27 8.17 7.35
CA PRO A 13 -6.98 6.81 6.89
C PRO A 13 -8.19 6.11 6.27
N GLU A 14 -9.40 6.38 6.76
CA GLU A 14 -10.65 5.84 6.20
C GLU A 14 -10.95 6.43 4.82
N LYS A 15 -10.63 7.72 4.60
CA LYS A 15 -10.72 8.34 3.27
C LYS A 15 -9.66 7.79 2.32
N LEU A 16 -8.44 7.54 2.79
CA LEU A 16 -7.39 6.91 2.00
C LEU A 16 -7.77 5.46 1.64
N TYR A 17 -8.35 4.72 2.59
CA TYR A 17 -8.87 3.37 2.40
C TYR A 17 -9.96 3.38 1.32
N SER A 18 -10.95 4.26 1.44
CA SER A 18 -11.98 4.42 0.41
C SER A 18 -11.35 4.74 -0.95
N ASN A 19 -10.46 5.73 -1.04
CA ASN A 19 -9.82 6.09 -2.32
C ASN A 19 -8.97 4.97 -2.94
N LEU A 20 -8.34 4.13 -2.12
CA LEU A 20 -7.57 2.97 -2.59
C LEU A 20 -8.47 1.84 -3.12
N PHE A 21 -9.68 1.69 -2.58
CA PHE A 21 -10.51 0.51 -2.79
C PHE A 21 -11.87 0.76 -3.48
N SER A 22 -12.43 1.96 -3.43
CA SER A 22 -13.81 2.27 -3.85
C SER A 22 -13.92 3.07 -5.15
N GLU A 23 -12.95 3.92 -5.50
CA GLU A 23 -12.99 4.75 -6.71
C GLU A 23 -11.86 4.41 -7.69
N TYR A 24 -12.22 3.70 -8.76
CA TYR A 24 -11.66 3.82 -10.12
C TYR A 24 -10.21 4.35 -10.21
N SER A 25 -9.18 3.51 -10.11
CA SER A 25 -7.88 3.82 -10.76
C SER A 25 -6.84 2.71 -10.68
N PHE A 26 -6.90 1.85 -9.65
CA PHE A 26 -5.76 0.97 -9.40
C PHE A 26 -5.69 -0.25 -10.34
N LYS A 27 -6.84 -0.77 -10.79
CA LYS A 27 -6.88 -1.86 -11.78
C LYS A 27 -6.41 -1.43 -13.17
N GLU A 28 -6.71 -0.19 -13.58
CA GLU A 28 -6.36 0.29 -14.94
C GLU A 28 -4.90 0.74 -15.04
N THR A 29 -4.32 1.25 -13.95
CA THR A 29 -2.91 1.71 -13.92
C THR A 29 -1.90 0.58 -13.79
N MET A 30 -2.33 -0.65 -13.51
CA MET A 30 -1.46 -1.82 -13.31
C MET A 30 -1.55 -2.86 -14.43
N ASN A 31 -1.81 -2.43 -15.67
CA ASN A 31 -1.57 -3.28 -16.82
C ASN A 31 -0.03 -3.43 -17.03
N PRO A 32 0.58 -4.59 -16.73
CA PRO A 32 2.03 -4.77 -16.86
C PRO A 32 2.51 -4.73 -18.32
N ASN A 33 1.59 -4.81 -19.28
CA ASN A 33 1.84 -4.68 -20.72
C ASN A 33 1.74 -3.24 -21.24
N ALA A 34 1.39 -2.27 -20.39
CA ALA A 34 1.50 -0.86 -20.77
C ALA A 34 2.98 -0.54 -21.01
N LYS A 35 3.33 -0.12 -22.24
CA LYS A 35 4.66 0.37 -22.63
C LYS A 35 5.08 1.54 -21.72
N GLY A 36 5.60 1.27 -20.53
CA GLY A 36 5.76 2.32 -19.51
C GLY A 36 6.30 1.91 -18.14
N ARG A 37 6.97 0.75 -17.98
CA ARG A 37 7.49 0.28 -16.67
C ARG A 37 8.32 1.33 -15.91
N LYS A 38 9.03 2.22 -16.61
CA LYS A 38 9.84 3.29 -16.00
C LYS A 38 9.00 4.43 -15.43
N ILE A 39 7.85 4.75 -16.04
CA ILE A 39 6.99 5.86 -15.61
C ILE A 39 6.10 5.43 -14.43
N LEU A 40 5.71 4.16 -14.35
CA LEU A 40 4.82 3.65 -13.31
C LEU A 40 5.52 3.44 -11.94
N ASN A 41 6.84 3.25 -11.92
CA ASN A 41 7.58 2.89 -10.70
C ASN A 41 7.43 3.93 -9.56
N PRO A 42 7.54 5.26 -9.78
CA PRO A 42 7.30 6.25 -8.73
C PRO A 42 5.87 6.21 -8.18
N TYR A 43 4.87 6.02 -9.05
CA TYR A 43 3.47 5.92 -8.62
C TYR A 43 3.26 4.70 -7.74
N ILE A 44 3.81 3.55 -8.13
CA ILE A 44 3.67 2.30 -7.39
C ILE A 44 4.27 2.39 -5.99
N GLN A 45 5.41 3.07 -5.82
CA GLN A 45 5.98 3.28 -4.48
C GLN A 45 5.15 4.26 -3.64
N ASN A 46 4.50 5.25 -4.27
CA ASN A 46 3.54 6.10 -3.58
C ASN A 46 2.33 5.29 -3.11
N TYR A 47 1.79 4.42 -3.95
CA TYR A 47 0.70 3.52 -3.57
C TYR A 47 1.10 2.61 -2.41
N ARG A 48 2.29 1.99 -2.47
CA ARG A 48 2.83 1.20 -1.36
C ARG A 48 2.91 2.02 -0.07
N THR A 49 3.35 3.27 -0.15
CA THR A 49 3.39 4.17 1.02
C THR A 49 1.99 4.41 1.59
N CYS A 50 0.98 4.63 0.75
CA CYS A 50 -0.41 4.77 1.18
C CYS A 50 -0.94 3.49 1.86
N PHE A 51 -0.69 2.31 1.27
CA PHE A 51 -1.03 1.03 1.88
C PHE A 51 -0.39 0.88 3.26
N MET A 52 0.89 1.23 3.39
CA MET A 52 1.61 1.16 4.66
C MET A 52 1.02 2.11 5.73
N GLN A 53 0.63 3.32 5.34
CA GLN A 53 0.00 4.26 6.28
C GLN A 53 -1.32 3.72 6.83
N ILE A 54 -2.15 3.12 5.98
CA ILE A 54 -3.41 2.50 6.40
C ILE A 54 -3.15 1.26 7.25
N LEU A 55 -2.20 0.41 6.83
CA LEU A 55 -1.80 -0.78 7.56
C LEU A 55 -1.41 -0.42 9.00
N PHE A 56 -0.52 0.58 9.16
CA PHE A 56 -0.08 1.03 10.48
C PHE A 56 -1.21 1.67 11.28
N HIS A 57 -2.11 2.40 10.64
CA HIS A 57 -3.28 2.96 11.32
C HIS A 57 -4.15 1.85 11.93
N PHE A 58 -4.60 0.87 11.14
CA PHE A 58 -5.44 -0.21 11.66
C PHE A 58 -4.71 -1.11 12.66
N TYR A 59 -3.40 -1.32 12.47
CA TYR A 59 -2.61 -2.04 13.46
C TYR A 59 -2.55 -1.31 14.81
N ASN A 60 -2.33 0.01 14.80
CA ASN A 60 -2.31 0.82 16.02
C ASN A 60 -3.67 0.86 16.72
N GLU A 61 -4.77 0.79 15.96
CA GLU A 61 -6.13 0.63 16.49
C GLU A 61 -6.44 -0.80 16.96
N LYS A 62 -5.46 -1.73 16.90
CA LYS A 62 -5.62 -3.16 17.20
C LYS A 62 -6.65 -3.87 16.32
N ASN A 63 -7.00 -3.28 15.18
CA ASN A 63 -7.87 -3.89 14.18
C ASN A 63 -7.05 -4.78 13.23
N PHE A 64 -6.59 -5.92 13.76
CA PHE A 64 -5.71 -6.83 13.05
C PHE A 64 -6.37 -7.45 11.79
N THR A 65 -7.69 -7.63 11.80
CA THR A 65 -8.45 -8.10 10.62
C THR A 65 -8.33 -7.13 9.44
N LYS A 66 -8.58 -5.83 9.68
CA LYS A 66 -8.41 -4.81 8.62
C LYS A 66 -6.94 -4.64 8.22
N ALA A 67 -6.02 -4.68 9.19
CA ALA A 67 -4.59 -4.60 8.92
C ALA A 67 -4.12 -5.75 7.99
N LYS A 68 -4.49 -7.00 8.30
CA LYS A 68 -4.19 -8.18 7.47
C LYS A 68 -4.77 -8.04 6.06
N PHE A 69 -6.03 -7.62 5.95
CA PHE A 69 -6.65 -7.36 4.65
C PHE A 69 -5.87 -6.34 3.80
N VAL A 70 -5.47 -5.21 4.39
CA VAL A 70 -4.71 -4.16 3.69
C VAL A 70 -3.35 -4.68 3.22
N LEU A 71 -2.67 -5.48 4.05
CA LEU A 71 -1.41 -6.12 3.71
C LEU A 71 -1.56 -7.09 2.52
N GLU A 72 -2.57 -7.97 2.55
CA GLU A 72 -2.87 -8.90 1.46
C GLU A 72 -3.21 -8.18 0.16
N GLN A 73 -4.00 -7.09 0.23
CA GLN A 73 -4.30 -6.29 -0.94
C GLN A 73 -3.03 -5.62 -1.51
N MET A 74 -2.16 -5.09 -0.64
CA MET A 74 -0.89 -4.51 -1.07
C MET A 74 -0.04 -5.55 -1.82
N ASP A 75 0.05 -6.78 -1.32
CA ASP A 75 0.84 -7.85 -1.94
C ASP A 75 0.25 -8.34 -3.26
N LYS A 76 -1.08 -8.45 -3.33
CA LYS A 76 -1.79 -8.83 -4.55
C LYS A 76 -1.61 -7.82 -5.67
N LEU A 77 -1.65 -6.54 -5.32
CA LEU A 77 -1.65 -5.46 -6.28
C LEU A 77 -0.21 -5.02 -6.61
N ILE A 78 0.65 -4.92 -5.61
CA ILE A 78 2.05 -4.49 -5.75
C ILE A 78 2.98 -5.64 -5.32
N PRO A 79 2.98 -6.76 -6.07
CA PRO A 79 3.77 -7.92 -5.68
C PRO A 79 5.26 -7.59 -5.78
N GLU A 80 6.01 -8.02 -4.77
CA GLU A 80 7.44 -7.67 -4.62
C GLU A 80 8.29 -8.12 -5.81
N ASN A 81 7.97 -9.27 -6.41
CA ASN A 81 8.68 -9.80 -7.58
C ASN A 81 8.58 -8.90 -8.82
N LEU A 82 7.47 -8.18 -8.99
CA LEU A 82 7.27 -7.23 -10.09
C LEU A 82 7.71 -5.81 -9.72
N TYR A 83 7.52 -5.44 -8.45
CA TYR A 83 7.78 -4.10 -7.94
C TYR A 83 8.56 -4.18 -6.63
N PRO A 84 9.89 -4.34 -6.68
CA PRO A 84 10.70 -4.49 -5.47
C PRO A 84 10.60 -3.25 -4.58
N TYR A 85 10.84 -3.44 -3.28
CA TYR A 85 10.97 -2.34 -2.33
C TYR A 85 12.19 -1.49 -2.71
N ARG A 86 12.03 -0.16 -2.70
CA ARG A 86 13.17 0.74 -2.92
C ARG A 86 14.10 0.85 -1.70
N SER A 87 13.58 0.50 -0.53
CA SER A 87 14.25 0.67 0.76
C SER A 87 14.20 -0.64 1.52
N GLU A 88 15.37 -1.19 1.85
CA GLU A 88 15.49 -2.43 2.61
C GLU A 88 14.85 -2.28 4.00
N LYS A 89 14.97 -1.10 4.62
CA LYS A 89 14.33 -0.79 5.90
C LYS A 89 12.80 -0.87 5.82
N THR A 90 12.22 -0.46 4.69
CA THR A 90 10.77 -0.53 4.47
C THR A 90 10.32 -1.98 4.32
N LYS A 91 11.10 -2.78 3.61
CA LYS A 91 10.87 -4.21 3.47
C LYS A 91 10.92 -4.92 4.83
N GLN A 92 11.99 -4.71 5.60
CA GLN A 92 12.16 -5.30 6.93
C GLN A 92 10.96 -5.01 7.85
N LYS A 93 10.48 -3.76 7.88
CA LYS A 93 9.28 -3.41 8.65
C LYS A 93 8.03 -4.19 8.22
N ILE A 94 7.82 -4.38 6.92
CA ILE A 94 6.67 -5.16 6.44
C ILE A 94 6.83 -6.63 6.79
N ASP A 95 8.04 -7.17 6.70
CA ASP A 95 8.32 -8.56 7.07
C ASP A 95 8.15 -8.80 8.58
N GLU A 96 8.55 -7.84 9.42
CA GLU A 96 8.24 -7.84 10.87
C GLU A 96 6.73 -7.86 11.10
N PHE A 97 5.98 -6.98 10.41
CA PHE A 97 4.53 -6.94 10.51
C PHE A 97 3.86 -8.26 10.08
N ARG A 98 4.33 -8.89 9.00
CA ARG A 98 3.84 -10.20 8.55
C ARG A 98 4.00 -11.25 9.66
N LYS A 99 5.20 -11.35 10.23
CA LYS A 99 5.50 -12.29 11.32
C LYS A 99 4.64 -12.03 12.56
N GLU A 100 4.46 -10.76 12.92
CA GLU A 100 3.60 -10.39 14.04
C GLU A 100 2.14 -10.77 13.81
N MET A 101 1.62 -10.58 12.59
CA MET A 101 0.24 -10.99 12.26
C MET A 101 0.07 -12.52 12.30
N GLU A 102 1.05 -13.28 11.81
CA GLU A 102 1.04 -14.76 11.88
C GLU A 102 1.10 -15.28 13.32
N SER A 103 1.73 -14.55 14.25
CA SER A 103 1.79 -14.92 15.67
C SER A 103 0.51 -14.62 16.47
N LYS A 104 -0.46 -13.91 15.87
CA LYS A 104 -1.70 -13.46 16.52
C LYS A 104 -2.95 -14.22 16.08
N GLU A 105 -2.79 -15.24 15.23
CA GLU A 105 -3.80 -16.27 14.93
C GLU A 105 -3.69 -17.45 15.91
#